data_AF-A0A813L588-F1
#
_entry.id   AF-A0A813L588-F1
#
_cell.length_a   1.000
_cell.length_b   1.000
_cell.length_c   1.000
_cell.angle_alpha   90.00
_cell.angle_beta   90.00
_cell.angle_gamma   90.00
#
_symmetry.space_group_name_H-M   'P 1'
#
loop_
_entity.id
_entity.type
_entity.pdbx_description
1 polymer ?
#
loop_
_entity_poly.entity_id
_entity_poly.type
_entity_poly.pdbx_seq_one_letter_code
_entity_poly.pdbx_strand_id
1 'polypeptide(L)'
;VAEASEDRAGHGTRDRQGGSRAKEEVQCVACGRTAKTRCGRCRMEHYCGRDCQASHWKWHKATCRASPPASVPGSGGSSSSSRPRRSEAAVPL
;
A
#
# COMPACT_ATOMS: atom_id res chain seq x y z
N VAL A 1 -31.27 -15.22 -63.29
CA VAL A 1 -30.28 -14.40 -62.54
C VAL A 1 -30.86 -14.22 -61.14
N ALA A 2 -30.44 -15.03 -60.17
CA ALA A 2 -29.33 -14.77 -59.24
C ALA A 2 -29.76 -13.67 -58.23
N GLU A 3 -29.76 -13.79 -56.89
CA GLU A 3 -29.05 -14.65 -55.94
C GLU A 3 -29.72 -14.66 -54.54
N ALA A 4 -29.46 -15.76 -53.82
CA ALA A 4 -29.14 -15.95 -52.39
C ALA A 4 -29.86 -15.17 -51.25
N SER A 5 -30.53 -15.97 -50.40
CA SER A 5 -30.90 -15.69 -49.02
C SER A 5 -29.69 -15.95 -48.11
N GLU A 6 -29.27 -14.96 -47.32
CA GLU A 6 -28.23 -15.11 -46.31
C GLU A 6 -28.66 -14.46 -44.98
N ASP A 7 -29.48 -15.20 -44.23
CA ASP A 7 -29.60 -15.03 -42.78
C ASP A 7 -28.39 -15.70 -42.12
N ARG A 8 -27.49 -14.89 -41.55
CA ARG A 8 -26.45 -15.40 -40.64
C ARG A 8 -26.35 -14.53 -39.40
N ALA A 9 -26.97 -15.07 -38.35
CA ALA A 9 -26.92 -14.66 -36.96
C ALA A 9 -25.53 -14.23 -36.50
N GLY A 10 -25.51 -13.11 -35.78
CA GLY A 10 -24.34 -12.62 -35.06
C GLY A 10 -23.92 -13.55 -33.93
N HIS A 11 -22.60 -13.66 -33.76
CA HIS A 11 -22.00 -14.03 -32.48
C HIS A 11 -21.00 -12.95 -32.10
N GLY A 12 -21.46 -12.04 -31.26
CA GLY A 12 -20.60 -11.10 -30.55
C GLY A 12 -19.73 -11.85 -29.57
N THR A 13 -18.43 -11.88 -29.81
CA THR A 13 -17.45 -12.09 -28.74
C THR A 13 -16.97 -10.71 -28.33
N ARG A 14 -17.59 -10.22 -27.24
CA ARG A 14 -17.09 -9.06 -26.51
C ARG A 14 -15.72 -9.46 -25.99
N ASP A 15 -14.66 -9.07 -26.69
CA ASP A 15 -13.32 -9.13 -26.10
C ASP A 15 -13.27 -8.04 -25.02
N ARG A 16 -13.67 -8.46 -23.83
CA ARG A 16 -13.52 -7.71 -22.59
C ARG A 16 -12.04 -7.78 -22.26
N GLN A 17 -11.25 -6.97 -22.95
CA GLN A 17 -9.84 -6.80 -22.68
C GLN A 17 -9.70 -6.07 -21.33
N GLY A 18 -9.91 -6.84 -20.26
CA GLY A 18 -9.62 -6.48 -18.89
C GLY A 18 -8.12 -6.44 -18.72
N GLY A 19 -7.52 -5.34 -19.14
CA GLY A 19 -6.14 -4.97 -18.82
C GLY A 19 -6.00 -4.88 -17.31
N SER A 20 -5.69 -6.02 -16.70
CA SER A 20 -5.27 -6.14 -15.31
C SER A 20 -3.98 -5.33 -15.20
N ARG A 21 -4.08 -4.10 -14.68
CA ARG A 21 -2.93 -3.25 -14.38
C ARG A 21 -1.92 -4.11 -13.64
N ALA A 22 -0.85 -4.51 -14.33
CA ALA A 22 0.23 -5.26 -13.72
C ALA A 22 0.69 -4.43 -12.53
N LYS A 23 0.44 -4.97 -11.33
CA LYS A 23 0.80 -4.37 -10.06
C LYS A 23 2.32 -4.23 -10.10
N GLU A 24 2.79 -3.02 -10.41
CA GLU A 24 4.22 -2.74 -10.50
C GLU A 24 4.84 -3.05 -9.14
N GLU A 25 5.53 -4.18 -9.07
CA GLU A 25 6.04 -4.71 -7.82
C GLU A 25 7.31 -3.96 -7.45
N VAL A 26 7.17 -2.99 -6.55
CA VAL A 26 8.31 -2.24 -6.06
C VAL A 26 9.28 -3.19 -5.36
N GLN A 27 10.57 -3.08 -5.67
CA GLN A 27 11.61 -3.95 -5.14
C GLN A 27 12.28 -3.35 -3.91
N CYS A 28 12.80 -4.23 -3.06
CA CYS A 28 13.52 -3.86 -1.84
C CYS A 28 14.91 -3.32 -2.19
N VAL A 29 15.22 -2.10 -1.76
CA VAL A 29 16.52 -1.47 -2.04
C VAL A 29 17.71 -2.20 -1.40
N ALA A 30 17.47 -3.00 -0.36
CA ALA A 30 18.52 -3.71 0.36
C ALA A 30 18.79 -5.14 -0.16
N CYS A 31 17.81 -5.79 -0.81
CA CYS A 31 17.92 -7.21 -1.19
C CYS A 31 17.22 -7.60 -2.50
N GLY A 32 16.57 -6.67 -3.21
CA GLY A 32 15.91 -6.91 -4.49
C GLY A 32 14.56 -7.62 -4.43
N ARG A 33 14.20 -8.28 -3.32
CA ARG A 33 12.88 -8.95 -3.16
C ARG A 33 11.71 -7.97 -3.22
N THR A 34 10.51 -8.46 -3.49
CA THR A 34 9.27 -7.66 -3.48
C THR A 34 9.12 -6.88 -2.16
N ALA A 35 9.09 -5.56 -2.27
CA ALA A 35 8.89 -4.67 -1.14
C ALA A 35 7.43 -4.68 -0.72
N LYS A 36 7.23 -4.90 0.57
CA LYS A 36 5.91 -4.89 1.22
C LYS A 36 5.69 -3.64 2.05
N THR A 37 6.78 -2.97 2.41
CA THR A 37 6.80 -1.84 3.33
C THR A 37 7.67 -0.72 2.77
N ARG A 38 7.47 0.49 3.29
CA ARG A 38 8.30 1.66 2.98
C ARG A 38 8.69 2.37 4.26
N CYS A 39 9.71 3.22 4.21
CA CYS A 39 10.11 4.01 5.37
C CYS A 39 8.95 4.88 5.88
N GLY A 40 8.61 4.79 7.17
CA GLY A 40 7.49 5.57 7.75
C GLY A 40 7.75 7.09 7.78
N ARG A 41 9.04 7.49 7.83
CA ARG A 41 9.45 8.90 7.87
C ARG A 41 9.39 9.55 6.49
N CYS A 42 10.15 9.03 5.53
CA CYS A 42 10.28 9.65 4.21
C CYS A 42 9.33 9.06 3.16
N ARG A 43 8.92 7.80 3.32
CA ARG A 43 8.11 7.03 2.34
C ARG A 43 8.74 6.93 0.95
N MET A 44 10.02 7.28 0.81
CA MET A 44 10.79 7.26 -0.44
C MET A 44 11.37 5.87 -0.74
N GLU A 45 11.92 5.20 0.26
CA GLU A 45 12.57 3.89 0.07
C GLU A 45 11.70 2.73 0.50
N HIS A 46 11.78 1.66 -0.29
CA HIS A 46 10.95 0.46 -0.21
C HIS A 46 11.76 -0.73 0.29
N TYR A 47 11.14 -1.51 1.17
CA TYR A 47 11.76 -2.62 1.88
C TYR A 47 10.83 -3.82 1.94
N CYS A 48 11.39 -5.03 1.83
CA CYS A 48 10.62 -6.26 2.04
C CYS A 48 10.23 -6.48 3.51
N GLY A 49 10.96 -5.85 4.45
CA GLY A 49 10.72 -5.96 5.89
C GLY A 49 11.58 -5.03 6.73
N ARG A 50 11.42 -5.11 8.06
CA ARG A 50 12.10 -4.28 9.05
C ARG A 50 13.61 -4.52 9.08
N ASP A 51 14.04 -5.76 8.87
CA ASP A 51 15.45 -6.16 8.84
C ASP A 51 16.21 -5.45 7.72
N CYS A 52 15.66 -5.46 6.51
CA CYS A 52 16.24 -4.76 5.36
C CYS A 52 16.29 -3.24 5.58
N GLN A 53 15.26 -2.67 6.21
CA GLN A 53 15.27 -1.26 6.57
C GLN A 53 16.36 -0.94 7.61
N ALA A 54 16.52 -1.76 8.64
CA ALA A 54 17.52 -1.55 9.69
C ALA A 54 18.95 -1.71 9.15
N SER A 55 19.20 -2.70 8.30
CA SER A 55 20.50 -2.90 7.65
C SER A 55 20.84 -1.74 6.71
N HIS A 56 19.87 -1.25 5.93
CA HIS A 56 20.08 -0.11 5.03
C HIS A 56 20.10 1.24 5.76
N TRP A 57 19.58 1.31 7.00
CA TRP A 57 19.44 2.55 7.78
C TRP A 57 20.74 3.34 7.90
N LYS A 58 21.89 2.65 7.96
CA LYS A 58 23.22 3.27 8.08
C LYS A 58 23.51 4.22 6.91
N TRP A 59 23.00 3.92 5.73
CA TRP A 59 23.10 4.73 4.51
C TRP A 59 21.86 5.62 4.33
N HIS A 60 20.68 5.05 4.54
CA HIS A 60 19.41 5.76 4.40
C HIS A 60 19.28 6.97 5.33
N LYS A 61 19.83 6.94 6.56
CA LYS A 61 19.69 8.04 7.53
C LYS A 61 20.10 9.41 7.00
N ALA A 62 21.09 9.46 6.09
CA ALA A 62 21.60 10.71 5.52
C ALA A 62 20.64 11.30 4.47
N THR A 63 19.92 10.43 3.77
CA THR A 63 18.97 10.80 2.71
C THR A 63 17.51 10.76 3.18
N CYS A 64 17.25 10.24 4.38
CA CYS A 64 15.93 10.11 4.99
C CYS A 64 15.35 11.48 5.36
N ARG A 65 14.78 12.15 4.37
CA ARG A 65 14.06 13.42 4.55
C ARG A 65 12.60 13.12 4.82
N ALA A 66 12.05 13.65 5.91
CA ALA A 66 10.62 13.55 6.16
C ALA A 66 9.87 14.11 4.95
N SER A 67 9.09 13.27 4.28
CA SER A 67 8.14 13.80 3.30
C SER A 67 7.20 14.70 4.10
N PRO A 68 6.87 15.92 3.63
CA PRO A 68 5.76 16.65 4.24
C PRO A 68 4.58 15.68 4.29
N PRO A 69 3.81 15.64 5.39
CA PRO A 69 2.62 14.80 5.43
C PRO A 69 1.82 15.20 4.20
N ALA A 70 1.66 14.27 3.25
CA ALA A 70 0.84 14.51 2.08
C ALA A 70 -0.48 15.04 2.62
N SER A 71 -0.77 16.31 2.34
CA SER A 71 -1.85 17.07 2.95
C SER A 71 -3.18 16.39 2.61
N VAL A 72 -3.55 15.41 3.42
CA VAL A 72 -4.85 14.73 3.37
C VAL A 72 -5.67 15.31 4.51
N PRO A 73 -6.55 16.30 4.26
CA PRO A 73 -7.61 16.62 5.18
C PRO A 73 -8.60 15.45 5.15
N GLY A 74 -8.39 14.45 6.02
CA GLY A 74 -9.26 13.28 6.06
C GLY A 74 -8.58 12.04 6.65
N SER A 75 -8.44 12.00 7.97
CA SER A 75 -8.23 10.75 8.70
C SER A 75 -9.04 10.81 9.98
N GLY A 76 -10.36 10.63 9.80
CA GLY A 76 -11.21 10.11 10.86
C GLY A 76 -10.72 8.72 11.21
N GLY A 77 -10.29 8.55 12.46
CA GLY A 77 -9.79 7.29 13.00
C GLY A 77 -9.93 7.31 14.51
N SER A 78 -11.15 7.07 14.98
CA SER A 78 -11.46 6.78 16.39
C SER A 78 -10.56 5.66 16.90
N SER A 79 -9.64 6.00 17.79
CA SER A 79 -9.14 5.04 18.78
C SER A 79 -9.72 5.46 20.12
N SER A 80 -10.95 5.04 20.35
CA SER A 80 -11.58 4.99 21.66
C SER A 80 -10.73 4.10 22.56
N SER A 81 -9.75 4.69 23.23
CA SER A 81 -9.08 4.11 24.39
C SER A 81 -9.48 4.93 25.60
N SER A 82 -10.78 4.87 25.92
CA SER A 82 -11.35 5.31 27.18
C SER A 82 -10.75 4.46 28.30
N ARG A 83 -9.54 4.81 28.76
CA ARG A 83 -9.00 4.24 30.01
C ARG A 83 -9.69 4.98 31.15
N PRO A 84 -10.50 4.32 32.01
CA PRO A 84 -11.05 4.99 33.17
C PRO A 84 -9.92 5.39 34.12
N ARG A 85 -10.13 6.55 34.75
CA ARG A 85 -9.27 7.17 35.76
C ARG A 85 -9.01 6.13 36.85
N ARG A 86 -7.75 5.72 37.03
CA ARG A 86 -7.37 4.80 38.10
C ARG A 86 -7.65 5.53 39.42
N SER A 87 -8.66 5.05 40.11
CA SER A 87 -9.00 5.35 41.49
C SER A 87 -7.77 5.17 42.37
N GLU A 88 -7.48 6.17 43.19
CA GLU A 88 -6.50 6.09 44.26
C GLU A 88 -7.03 5.07 45.27
N ALA A 89 -6.51 3.86 45.21
CA ALA A 89 -6.73 2.86 46.23
C ALA A 89 -5.77 3.15 47.38
N ALA A 90 -6.36 3.51 48.51
CA ALA A 90 -5.73 3.69 49.80
C ALA A 90 -4.70 2.60 50.10
N VAL A 91 -3.55 3.03 50.62
CA VAL A 91 -2.57 2.17 51.27
C VAL A 91 -2.93 2.09 52.76
N PRO A 92 -3.45 0.96 53.28
CA PRO A 92 -3.19 0.54 54.66
C PRO A 92 -1.78 -0.06 54.72
N LEU A 93 -0.98 0.00 55.78
CA LEU A 93 -1.19 0.25 57.21
C LEU A 93 0.11 0.83 57.79
#